data_AF-A0A928A4I2-F1
#
_entry.id   AF-A0A928A4I2-F1
#
_cell.length_a   1.000
_cell.length_b   1.000
_cell.length_c   1.000
_cell.angle_alpha   90.00
_cell.angle_beta   90.00
_cell.angle_gamma   90.00
#
_symmetry.space_group_name_H-M   'P 1'
#
loop_
_entity.id
_entity.type
_entity.pdbx_description
1 polymer ?
#
loop_
_entity_poly.entity_id
_entity_poly.type
_entity_poly.pdbx_seq_one_letter_code
_entity_poly.pdbx_strand_id
1 'polypeptide(L)'
;MNQKTHFTLSFYHLALAIRDTLEYVQKRPNYPLQMYLAKKNTVSMALKEKSPFVGFCNNNGEVGQKMLEQLTDFYDTCYSDDQTFVSIEGEEVKPDAAQYLKVLEYIVPLRESLVNILHAYINAQKNDGSVEEGVEELVRLEDKFYRSIFFLVNSDFLFNNLFQEFNKAMRENNGQESIQSNFVANDIKKLISMINFVRKNSQVVDVEFDRAFEELQRGIKLITGAEKVPEGSTFQQEFQKIVGTWYQRVAQLEPEWKAKHTVIWSQLVAYERELQAKAQGKAN
;
A
#
# COMPACT_ATOMS: atom_id res chain seq x y z
N MET A 1 12.18 -21.61 -11.71
CA MET A 1 12.53 -20.77 -10.55
C MET A 1 13.85 -21.16 -9.95
N ASN A 2 14.76 -20.19 -9.82
CA ASN A 2 16.03 -20.31 -9.13
C ASN A 2 15.92 -19.70 -7.71
N GLN A 3 16.93 -19.97 -6.87
CA GLN A 3 16.94 -19.57 -5.47
C GLN A 3 16.96 -18.04 -5.27
N LYS A 4 17.58 -17.28 -6.18
CA LYS A 4 17.64 -15.81 -6.08
C LYS A 4 16.29 -15.18 -6.39
N THR A 5 15.61 -15.64 -7.44
CA THR A 5 14.24 -15.25 -7.76
C THR A 5 13.30 -15.58 -6.61
N HIS A 6 13.38 -16.80 -6.07
CA HIS A 6 12.59 -17.23 -4.90
C HIS A 6 12.79 -16.29 -3.71
N PHE A 7 14.04 -15.97 -3.39
CA PHE A 7 14.38 -15.02 -2.33
C PHE A 7 13.79 -13.63 -2.61
N THR A 8 13.92 -13.09 -3.82
CA THR A 8 13.32 -11.80 -4.21
C THR A 8 11.80 -11.81 -4.09
N LEU A 9 11.13 -12.90 -4.49
CA LEU A 9 9.68 -13.01 -4.41
C LEU A 9 9.16 -13.03 -2.97
N SER A 10 9.98 -13.42 -1.98
CA SER A 10 9.59 -13.29 -0.57
C SER A 10 9.34 -11.83 -0.13
N PHE A 11 10.17 -10.88 -0.59
CA PHE A 11 9.97 -9.45 -0.36
C PHE A 11 8.78 -8.93 -1.14
N TYR A 12 8.56 -9.45 -2.34
CA TYR A 12 7.42 -9.10 -3.17
C TYR A 12 6.11 -9.47 -2.47
N HIS A 13 5.99 -10.68 -1.92
CA HIS A 13 4.80 -11.10 -1.18
C HIS A 13 4.58 -10.30 0.10
N LEU A 14 5.65 -9.96 0.81
CA LEU A 14 5.55 -9.04 1.96
C LEU A 14 5.01 -7.67 1.53
N ALA A 15 5.55 -7.12 0.43
CA ALA A 15 5.09 -5.84 -0.11
C ALA A 15 3.61 -5.90 -0.51
N LEU A 16 3.16 -7.01 -1.12
CA LEU A 16 1.74 -7.23 -1.44
C LEU A 16 0.87 -7.21 -0.17
N ALA A 17 1.25 -7.94 0.88
CA ALA A 17 0.46 -8.00 2.12
C ALA A 17 0.34 -6.62 2.79
N ILE A 18 1.42 -5.82 2.76
CA ILE A 18 1.41 -4.45 3.29
C ILE A 18 0.52 -3.54 2.43
N ARG A 19 0.64 -3.61 1.09
CA ARG A 19 -0.25 -2.88 0.18
C ARG A 19 -1.70 -3.25 0.44
N ASP A 20 -2.02 -4.54 0.50
CA ASP A 20 -3.40 -5.02 0.57
C ASP A 20 -4.07 -4.61 1.89
N THR A 21 -3.29 -4.19 2.89
CA THR A 21 -3.81 -3.55 4.11
C THR A 21 -4.49 -2.19 3.82
N LEU A 22 -4.13 -1.50 2.72
CA LEU A 22 -4.83 -0.29 2.25
C LEU A 22 -6.31 -0.53 1.97
N GLU A 23 -6.71 -1.77 1.69
CA GLU A 23 -8.11 -2.07 1.40
C GLU A 23 -9.02 -1.73 2.60
N TYR A 24 -8.50 -1.82 3.82
CA TYR A 24 -9.23 -1.49 5.04
C TYR A 24 -9.43 0.01 5.25
N VAL A 25 -8.65 0.84 4.54
CA VAL A 25 -8.83 2.30 4.48
C VAL A 25 -9.89 2.67 3.42
N GLN A 26 -10.01 1.86 2.37
CA GLN A 26 -11.06 2.02 1.36
C GLN A 26 -12.39 1.50 1.90
N LYS A 27 -13.44 2.30 2.01
CA LYS A 27 -14.77 1.82 2.41
C LYS A 27 -15.29 0.77 1.41
N ARG A 28 -15.34 -0.50 1.83
CA ARG A 28 -15.93 -1.61 1.08
C ARG A 28 -17.12 -2.17 1.85
N PRO A 29 -18.08 -2.83 1.18
CA PRO A 29 -19.24 -3.40 1.85
C PRO A 29 -18.83 -4.41 2.93
N ASN A 30 -17.91 -5.32 2.58
CA ASN A 30 -17.54 -6.45 3.43
C ASN A 30 -16.02 -6.68 3.33
N TYR A 31 -15.41 -7.12 4.43
CA TYR A 31 -14.02 -7.57 4.48
C TYR A 31 -13.96 -9.01 5.03
N PRO A 32 -13.68 -10.01 4.18
CA PRO A 32 -13.66 -11.40 4.62
C PRO A 32 -12.54 -11.68 5.62
N LEU A 33 -12.86 -12.32 6.75
CA LEU A 33 -11.87 -12.69 7.77
C LEU A 33 -10.71 -13.52 7.20
N GLN A 34 -10.99 -14.43 6.26
CA GLN A 34 -9.95 -15.26 5.65
C GLN A 34 -8.87 -14.43 4.92
N MET A 35 -9.27 -13.34 4.26
CA MET A 35 -8.32 -12.43 3.62
C MET A 35 -7.48 -11.67 4.64
N TYR A 36 -8.05 -11.32 5.79
CA TYR A 36 -7.32 -10.73 6.90
C TYR A 36 -6.30 -11.70 7.49
N LEU A 37 -6.72 -12.94 7.78
CA LEU A 37 -5.85 -13.98 8.33
C LEU A 37 -4.70 -14.34 7.38
N ALA A 38 -4.93 -14.38 6.07
CA ALA A 38 -3.88 -14.62 5.08
C ALA A 38 -2.80 -13.51 5.10
N LYS A 39 -3.20 -12.25 5.25
CA LYS A 39 -2.28 -11.11 5.38
C LYS A 39 -1.53 -11.14 6.71
N LYS A 40 -2.25 -11.36 7.83
CA LYS A 40 -1.66 -11.58 9.17
C LYS A 40 -0.58 -12.65 9.13
N ASN A 41 -0.87 -13.80 8.52
CA ASN A 41 0.10 -14.89 8.42
C ASN A 41 1.33 -14.52 7.57
N THR A 42 1.13 -13.85 6.43
CA THR A 42 2.25 -13.41 5.57
C THR A 42 3.21 -12.47 6.32
N VAL A 43 2.67 -11.47 7.01
CA VAL A 43 3.47 -10.51 7.80
C VAL A 43 4.15 -11.20 8.97
N SER A 44 3.42 -12.04 9.72
CA SER A 44 3.97 -12.83 10.83
C SER A 44 5.12 -13.75 10.38
N MET A 45 4.98 -14.41 9.23
CA MET A 45 6.05 -15.25 8.68
C MET A 45 7.29 -14.45 8.30
N ALA A 46 7.14 -13.22 7.82
CA ALA A 46 8.26 -12.34 7.53
C ALA A 46 9.00 -11.85 8.79
N LEU A 47 8.37 -11.88 9.96
CA LEU A 47 8.99 -11.52 11.25
C LEU A 47 9.70 -12.70 11.93
N LYS A 48 9.60 -13.92 11.41
CA LYS A 48 10.31 -15.08 11.98
C LYS A 48 11.82 -14.93 11.79
N GLU A 49 12.59 -15.33 12.80
CA GLU A 49 14.06 -15.17 12.87
C GLU A 49 14.80 -15.70 11.62
N LYS A 50 14.33 -16.82 11.05
CA LYS A 50 14.93 -17.47 9.86
C LYS A 50 14.34 -17.00 8.53
N SER A 51 13.51 -15.96 8.54
CA SER A 51 12.92 -15.45 7.30
C SER A 51 13.95 -14.70 6.45
N PRO A 52 13.75 -14.64 5.12
CA PRO A 52 14.54 -13.78 4.23
C PRO A 52 14.60 -12.32 4.69
N PHE A 53 13.48 -11.79 5.20
CA PHE A 53 13.36 -10.41 5.63
C PHE A 53 14.21 -10.12 6.87
N VAL A 54 14.09 -10.93 7.94
CA VAL A 54 14.94 -10.78 9.14
C VAL A 54 16.42 -10.98 8.81
N GLY A 55 16.73 -11.96 7.96
CA GLY A 55 18.09 -12.17 7.45
C GLY A 55 18.64 -10.94 6.72
N PHE A 56 17.82 -10.28 5.89
CA PHE A 56 18.19 -9.01 5.26
C PHE A 56 18.44 -7.91 6.30
N CYS A 57 17.52 -7.71 7.25
CA CYS A 57 17.64 -6.69 8.29
C CYS A 57 18.93 -6.85 9.12
N ASN A 58 19.25 -8.07 9.55
CA ASN A 58 20.45 -8.36 10.33
C ASN A 58 21.75 -8.03 9.56
N ASN A 59 21.73 -8.10 8.24
CA ASN A 59 22.89 -7.83 7.39
C ASN A 59 23.03 -6.35 6.97
N ASN A 60 22.08 -5.47 7.34
CA ASN A 60 22.05 -4.07 6.91
C ASN A 60 22.16 -3.06 8.08
N GLY A 61 22.71 -3.50 9.22
CA GLY A 61 23.01 -2.63 10.36
C GLY A 61 21.81 -1.83 10.86
N GLU A 62 22.02 -0.54 11.15
CA GLU A 62 21.00 0.36 11.70
C GLU A 62 19.77 0.52 10.77
N VAL A 63 19.99 0.55 9.45
CA VAL A 63 18.89 0.65 8.47
C VAL A 63 18.02 -0.59 8.52
N GLY A 64 18.64 -1.77 8.59
CA GLY A 64 17.93 -3.03 8.71
C GLY A 64 17.15 -3.15 10.02
N GLN A 65 17.73 -2.71 11.14
CA GLN A 65 17.06 -2.69 12.45
C GLN A 65 15.82 -1.79 12.45
N LYS A 66 15.94 -0.55 11.93
CA LYS A 66 14.80 0.36 11.79
C LYS A 66 13.68 -0.21 10.94
N MET A 67 14.02 -0.92 9.86
CA MET A 67 13.01 -1.55 9.01
C MET A 67 12.31 -2.73 9.72
N LEU A 68 13.04 -3.50 10.52
CA LEU A 68 12.47 -4.59 11.32
C LEU A 68 11.54 -4.06 12.42
N GLU A 69 11.94 -2.99 13.10
CA GLU A 69 11.11 -2.27 14.08
C GLU A 69 9.83 -1.75 13.41
N GLN A 70 9.94 -1.07 12.27
CA GLN A 70 8.76 -0.58 11.52
C GLN A 70 7.80 -1.70 11.11
N LEU A 71 8.31 -2.86 10.67
CA LEU A 71 7.44 -3.99 10.32
C LEU A 71 6.78 -4.62 11.56
N THR A 72 7.49 -4.64 12.68
CA THR A 72 6.97 -5.12 13.96
C THR A 72 5.85 -4.20 14.46
N ASP A 73 6.07 -2.89 14.49
CA ASP A 73 5.05 -1.91 14.87
C ASP A 73 3.82 -1.95 13.96
N PHE A 74 4.04 -2.16 12.66
CA PHE A 74 2.96 -2.36 11.69
C PHE A 74 2.15 -3.62 12.01
N TYR A 75 2.83 -4.74 12.28
CA TYR A 75 2.19 -5.99 12.69
C TYR A 75 1.41 -5.79 13.99
N ASP A 76 1.99 -5.14 14.98
CA ASP A 76 1.34 -4.91 16.26
C ASP A 76 0.10 -4.02 16.13
N THR A 77 0.17 -3.00 15.28
CA THR A 77 -0.95 -2.09 15.01
C THR A 77 -2.08 -2.77 14.22
N CYS A 78 -1.77 -3.66 13.26
CA CYS A 78 -2.76 -4.16 12.30
C CYS A 78 -3.19 -5.62 12.52
N TYR A 79 -2.32 -6.45 13.08
CA TYR A 79 -2.37 -7.90 12.94
C TYR A 79 -2.07 -8.70 14.22
N SER A 80 -1.48 -8.10 15.26
CA SER A 80 -1.30 -8.78 16.55
C SER A 80 -2.63 -9.19 17.17
N ASP A 81 -2.60 -9.95 18.26
CA ASP A 81 -3.82 -10.31 18.97
C ASP A 81 -4.40 -9.13 19.77
N ASP A 82 -3.55 -8.16 20.14
CA ASP A 82 -3.91 -6.93 20.87
C ASP A 82 -4.02 -5.70 19.95
N GLN A 83 -4.09 -5.91 18.64
CA GLN A 83 -4.16 -4.84 17.66
C GLN A 83 -5.42 -3.97 17.82
N THR A 84 -5.35 -2.70 17.42
CA THR A 84 -6.45 -1.73 17.59
C THR A 84 -7.04 -1.25 16.26
N PHE A 85 -6.53 -1.72 15.12
CA PHE A 85 -6.96 -1.23 13.81
C PHE A 85 -8.28 -1.83 13.36
N VAL A 86 -8.56 -3.10 13.67
CA VAL A 86 -9.78 -3.77 13.23
C VAL A 86 -10.49 -4.45 14.38
N SER A 87 -11.81 -4.60 14.29
CA SER A 87 -12.56 -5.56 15.10
C SER A 87 -12.99 -6.75 14.25
N ILE A 88 -13.06 -7.93 14.86
CA ILE A 88 -13.55 -9.15 14.22
C ILE A 88 -14.96 -9.42 14.74
N GLU A 89 -15.93 -9.48 13.83
CA GLU A 89 -17.33 -9.75 14.14
C GLU A 89 -17.81 -10.93 13.29
N GLY A 90 -17.79 -12.14 13.87
CA GLY A 90 -18.09 -13.36 13.13
C GLY A 90 -17.06 -13.62 12.03
N GLU A 91 -17.50 -13.62 10.77
CA GLU A 91 -16.64 -13.83 9.60
C GLU A 91 -16.22 -12.52 8.90
N GLU A 92 -16.57 -11.38 9.48
CA GLU A 92 -16.27 -10.06 8.93
C GLU A 92 -15.25 -9.31 9.78
N VAL A 93 -14.47 -8.47 9.10
CA VAL A 93 -13.50 -7.56 9.70
C VAL A 93 -14.04 -6.14 9.56
N LYS A 94 -14.02 -5.37 10.64
CA LYS A 94 -14.44 -3.97 10.64
C LYS A 94 -13.26 -3.06 10.97
N PRO A 95 -12.78 -2.25 10.00
CA PRO A 95 -11.72 -1.29 10.26
C PRO A 95 -12.18 -0.12 11.13
N ASP A 96 -11.30 0.35 12.01
CA ASP A 96 -11.46 1.60 12.75
C ASP A 96 -10.92 2.78 11.93
N ALA A 97 -11.82 3.65 11.49
CA ALA A 97 -11.50 4.85 10.71
C ALA A 97 -10.56 5.81 11.45
N ALA A 98 -10.59 5.83 12.79
CA ALA A 98 -9.71 6.69 13.59
C ALA A 98 -8.22 6.28 13.47
N GLN A 99 -7.94 5.04 13.04
CA GLN A 99 -6.59 4.53 12.89
C GLN A 99 -6.05 4.64 11.46
N TYR A 100 -6.84 5.09 10.48
CA TYR A 100 -6.44 5.09 9.06
C TYR A 100 -5.12 5.82 8.81
N LEU A 101 -4.95 7.01 9.38
CA LEU A 101 -3.71 7.77 9.21
C LEU A 101 -2.51 7.08 9.86
N LYS A 102 -2.69 6.48 11.04
CA LYS A 102 -1.62 5.74 11.73
C LYS A 102 -1.18 4.53 10.89
N VAL A 103 -2.12 3.81 10.30
CA VAL A 103 -1.82 2.67 9.42
C VAL A 103 -1.07 3.12 8.16
N LEU A 104 -1.46 4.25 7.56
CA LEU A 104 -0.78 4.82 6.40
C LEU A 104 0.67 5.23 6.70
N GLU A 105 0.95 5.72 7.91
CA GLU A 105 2.31 6.05 8.36
C GLU A 105 3.25 4.84 8.36
N TYR A 106 2.72 3.63 8.51
CA TYR A 106 3.51 2.40 8.40
C TYR A 106 3.57 1.91 6.95
N ILE A 107 2.43 1.86 6.26
CA ILE A 107 2.34 1.32 4.89
C ILE A 107 3.28 2.07 3.94
N VAL A 108 3.27 3.40 3.97
CA VAL A 108 4.04 4.23 3.03
C VAL A 108 5.55 3.95 3.09
N PRO A 109 6.25 4.13 4.23
CA PRO A 109 7.70 3.91 4.30
C PRO A 109 8.09 2.45 4.09
N LEU A 110 7.29 1.49 4.57
CA LEU A 110 7.56 0.06 4.36
C LEU A 110 7.46 -0.31 2.88
N ARG A 111 6.43 0.17 2.17
CA ARG A 111 6.25 -0.08 0.74
C ARG A 111 7.38 0.50 -0.09
N GLU A 112 7.76 1.76 0.12
CA GLU A 112 8.86 2.37 -0.65
C GLU A 112 10.19 1.64 -0.36
N SER A 113 10.45 1.24 0.89
CA SER A 113 11.65 0.48 1.25
C SER A 113 11.69 -0.90 0.58
N LEU A 114 10.58 -1.64 0.60
CA LEU A 114 10.51 -2.97 -0.02
C LEU A 114 10.63 -2.91 -1.54
N VAL A 115 10.02 -1.93 -2.19
CA VAL A 115 10.14 -1.74 -3.64
C VAL A 115 11.59 -1.42 -4.02
N ASN A 116 12.29 -0.57 -3.26
CA ASN A 116 13.71 -0.30 -3.48
C ASN A 116 14.57 -1.58 -3.34
N ILE A 117 14.29 -2.41 -2.34
CA ILE A 117 14.96 -3.71 -2.15
C ILE A 117 14.71 -4.64 -3.34
N LEU A 118 13.47 -4.71 -3.83
CA LEU A 118 13.11 -5.53 -5.01
C LEU A 118 13.91 -5.09 -6.24
N HIS A 119 13.96 -3.79 -6.52
CA HIS A 119 14.74 -3.26 -7.65
C HIS A 119 16.24 -3.54 -7.48
N ALA A 120 16.79 -3.40 -6.27
CA ALA A 120 18.20 -3.70 -6.00
C ALA A 120 18.52 -5.18 -6.31
N TYR A 121 17.68 -6.11 -5.86
CA TYR A 121 17.88 -7.54 -6.14
C TYR A 121 17.69 -7.91 -7.60
N ILE A 122 16.70 -7.33 -8.28
CA ILE A 122 16.49 -7.54 -9.72
C ILE A 122 17.71 -7.03 -10.50
N ASN A 123 18.23 -5.85 -10.15
CA ASN A 123 19.42 -5.29 -10.81
C ASN A 123 20.66 -6.16 -10.58
N ALA A 124 20.85 -6.69 -9.36
CA ALA A 124 21.94 -7.63 -9.08
C ALA A 124 21.82 -8.90 -9.93
N GLN A 125 20.62 -9.47 -10.06
CA GLN A 125 20.35 -10.65 -10.90
C GLN A 125 20.49 -10.38 -12.40
N LYS A 126 20.21 -9.15 -12.86
CA LYS A 126 20.47 -8.75 -14.25
C LYS A 126 21.97 -8.73 -14.54
N ASN A 127 22.77 -8.20 -13.61
CA ASN A 127 24.22 -8.09 -13.78
C ASN A 127 24.92 -9.45 -13.85
N ASP A 128 24.39 -10.47 -13.18
CA ASP A 128 24.96 -11.82 -13.18
C ASP A 128 24.21 -12.82 -14.08
N GLY A 129 23.20 -12.36 -14.83
CA GLY A 129 22.44 -13.17 -15.78
C GLY A 129 21.47 -14.17 -15.15
N SER A 130 21.14 -14.04 -13.86
CA SER A 130 20.24 -14.96 -13.15
C SER A 130 18.79 -14.47 -13.03
N VAL A 131 18.45 -13.29 -13.55
CA VAL A 131 17.06 -12.80 -13.51
C VAL A 131 16.16 -13.69 -14.36
N GLU A 132 15.06 -14.17 -13.77
CA GLU A 132 14.07 -14.94 -14.50
C GLU A 132 13.12 -14.07 -15.31
N GLU A 133 12.69 -14.62 -16.45
CA GLU A 133 11.81 -13.95 -17.38
C GLU A 133 10.53 -13.48 -16.67
N GLY A 134 10.19 -12.20 -16.87
CA GLY A 134 8.96 -11.62 -16.37
C GLY A 134 8.96 -11.15 -14.91
N VAL A 135 10.01 -11.42 -14.12
CA VAL A 135 10.10 -10.96 -12.72
C VAL A 135 10.21 -9.44 -12.64
N GLU A 136 11.08 -8.83 -13.45
CA GLU A 136 11.22 -7.37 -13.51
C GLU A 136 9.91 -6.69 -13.92
N GLU A 137 9.23 -7.25 -14.92
CA GLU A 137 7.95 -6.74 -15.39
C GLU A 137 6.85 -6.88 -14.33
N LEU A 138 6.82 -7.99 -13.59
CA LEU A 138 5.89 -8.19 -12.48
C LEU A 138 6.03 -7.09 -11.43
N VAL A 139 7.26 -6.83 -10.97
CA VAL A 139 7.52 -5.80 -9.94
C VAL A 139 7.15 -4.41 -10.47
N ARG A 140 7.47 -4.10 -11.72
CA ARG A 140 7.11 -2.81 -12.34
C ARG A 140 5.58 -2.63 -12.46
N LEU A 141 4.85 -3.66 -12.87
CA LEU A 141 3.39 -3.63 -12.96
C LEU A 141 2.75 -3.51 -11.57
N GLU A 142 3.29 -4.23 -10.58
CA GLU A 142 2.83 -4.14 -9.20
C GLU A 142 3.06 -2.74 -8.62
N ASP A 143 4.21 -2.11 -8.86
CA ASP A 143 4.47 -0.74 -8.38
C ASP A 143 3.49 0.27 -9.00
N LYS A 144 3.26 0.17 -10.32
CA LYS A 144 2.23 0.98 -11.01
C LYS A 144 0.84 0.78 -10.40
N PHE A 145 0.49 -0.47 -10.13
CA PHE A 145 -0.80 -0.83 -9.56
C PHE A 145 -0.96 -0.33 -8.12
N TYR A 146 0.04 -0.58 -7.27
CA TYR A 146 0.13 -0.07 -5.90
C TYR A 146 -0.05 1.45 -5.85
N ARG A 147 0.71 2.20 -6.65
CA ARG A 147 0.61 3.66 -6.65
C ARG A 147 -0.79 4.12 -7.05
N SER A 148 -1.39 3.48 -8.04
CA SER A 148 -2.76 3.81 -8.48
C SER A 148 -3.80 3.50 -7.40
N ILE A 149 -3.68 2.37 -6.68
CA ILE A 149 -4.51 2.07 -5.50
C ILE A 149 -4.28 3.11 -4.40
N PHE A 150 -3.02 3.41 -4.11
CA PHE A 150 -2.67 4.37 -3.06
C PHE A 150 -3.30 5.73 -3.32
N PHE A 151 -3.18 6.29 -4.53
CA PHE A 151 -3.80 7.57 -4.84
C PHE A 151 -5.33 7.49 -4.92
N LEU A 152 -5.91 6.37 -5.36
CA LEU A 152 -7.36 6.15 -5.28
C LEU A 152 -7.86 6.24 -3.84
N VAL A 153 -7.31 5.40 -2.96
CA VAL A 153 -7.76 5.28 -1.56
C VAL A 153 -7.53 6.59 -0.81
N ASN A 154 -6.38 7.23 -1.00
CA ASN A 154 -6.06 8.45 -0.27
C ASN A 154 -6.75 9.70 -0.84
N SER A 155 -7.08 9.74 -2.14
CA SER A 155 -7.92 10.82 -2.68
C SER A 155 -9.36 10.72 -2.17
N ASP A 156 -9.92 9.51 -2.14
CA ASP A 156 -11.24 9.27 -1.54
C ASP A 156 -11.25 9.62 -0.04
N PHE A 157 -10.26 9.15 0.72
CA PHE A 157 -10.14 9.47 2.15
C PHE A 157 -10.00 10.97 2.40
N LEU A 158 -9.17 11.66 1.60
CA LEU A 158 -8.96 13.10 1.71
C LEU A 158 -10.25 13.89 1.44
N PHE A 159 -10.90 13.63 0.32
CA PHE A 159 -11.99 14.48 -0.17
C PHE A 159 -13.36 14.11 0.40
N ASN A 160 -13.62 12.82 0.58
CA ASN A 160 -14.94 12.31 0.98
C ASN A 160 -15.05 12.03 2.48
N ASN A 161 -13.92 11.99 3.22
CA ASN A 161 -13.95 11.89 4.68
C ASN A 161 -13.35 13.15 5.33
N LEU A 162 -12.03 13.35 5.28
CA LEU A 162 -11.35 14.40 6.06
C LEU A 162 -11.85 15.80 5.71
N PHE A 163 -11.99 16.14 4.42
CA PHE A 163 -12.49 17.45 4.02
C PHE A 163 -13.97 17.65 4.39
N GLN A 164 -14.79 16.60 4.37
CA GLN A 164 -16.19 16.69 4.80
C GLN A 164 -16.29 16.91 6.31
N GLU A 165 -15.46 16.22 7.10
CA GLU A 165 -15.35 16.41 8.55
C GLU A 165 -14.87 17.81 8.91
N PHE A 166 -13.87 18.32 8.18
CA PHE A 166 -13.40 19.70 8.33
C PHE A 166 -14.53 20.70 8.08
N ASN A 167 -15.24 20.57 6.95
CA ASN A 167 -16.37 21.46 6.63
C ASN A 167 -17.53 21.34 7.63
N LYS A 168 -17.77 20.14 8.16
CA LYS A 168 -18.75 19.94 9.23
C LYS A 168 -18.34 20.70 10.49
N ALA A 169 -17.11 20.52 10.96
CA ALA A 169 -16.59 21.20 12.14
C ALA A 169 -16.60 22.73 12.00
N MET A 170 -16.26 23.25 10.82
CA MET A 170 -16.34 24.68 10.52
C MET A 170 -17.78 25.18 10.55
N ARG A 171 -18.74 24.47 9.94
CA ARG A 171 -20.16 24.85 9.96
C ARG A 171 -20.75 24.85 11.36
N GLU A 172 -20.43 23.83 12.16
CA GLU A 172 -20.88 23.72 13.55
C GLU A 172 -20.34 24.85 14.43
N ASN A 173 -19.22 25.48 14.02
CA ASN A 173 -18.61 26.62 14.68
C ASN A 173 -18.78 27.94 13.90
N ASN A 174 -19.87 28.09 13.13
CA ASN A 174 -20.22 29.33 12.40
C ASN A 174 -19.13 29.85 11.46
N GLY A 175 -18.35 28.95 10.85
CA GLY A 175 -17.24 29.29 9.96
C GLY A 175 -15.96 29.73 10.67
N GLN A 176 -15.91 29.65 12.00
CA GLN A 176 -14.70 29.91 12.78
C GLN A 176 -13.94 28.62 13.07
N GLU A 177 -12.62 28.74 13.22
CA GLU A 177 -11.79 27.59 13.62
C GLU A 177 -12.17 27.11 15.02
N SER A 178 -12.24 25.79 15.18
CA SER A 178 -12.44 25.09 16.43
C SER A 178 -11.27 24.14 16.69
N ILE A 179 -11.20 23.60 17.90
CA ILE A 179 -10.28 22.51 18.23
C ILE A 179 -10.45 21.34 17.24
N GLN A 180 -11.71 20.96 16.96
CA GLN A 180 -12.03 19.88 16.03
C GLN A 180 -11.54 20.17 14.60
N SER A 181 -11.82 21.36 14.06
CA SER A 181 -11.38 21.71 12.70
C SER A 181 -9.85 21.77 12.60
N ASN A 182 -9.17 22.20 13.66
CA ASN A 182 -7.70 22.23 13.72
C ASN A 182 -7.09 20.83 13.74
N PHE A 183 -7.68 19.88 14.48
CA PHE A 183 -7.27 18.47 14.44
C PHE A 183 -7.39 17.89 13.03
N VAL A 184 -8.57 18.03 12.41
CA VAL A 184 -8.81 17.51 11.04
C VAL A 184 -7.91 18.21 10.00
N ALA A 185 -7.62 19.50 10.18
CA ALA A 185 -6.69 20.21 9.28
C ALA A 185 -5.25 19.67 9.36
N ASN A 186 -4.80 19.24 10.54
CA ASN A 186 -3.49 18.59 10.70
C ASN A 186 -3.46 17.22 10.04
N ASP A 187 -4.54 16.46 10.16
CA ASP A 187 -4.72 15.18 9.48
C ASP A 187 -4.71 15.31 7.96
N ILE A 188 -5.38 16.34 7.42
CA ILE A 188 -5.31 16.70 5.99
C ILE A 188 -3.87 17.00 5.57
N LYS A 189 -3.13 17.83 6.32
CA LYS A 189 -1.73 18.17 6.02
C LYS A 189 -0.83 16.94 6.01
N LYS A 190 -1.02 16.05 6.98
CA LYS A 190 -0.29 14.79 7.11
C LYS A 190 -0.54 13.88 5.91
N LEU A 191 -1.80 13.72 5.51
CA LEU A 191 -2.18 12.93 4.34
C LEU A 191 -1.59 13.51 3.04
N ILE A 192 -1.66 14.82 2.84
CA ILE A 192 -1.04 15.50 1.69
C ILE A 192 0.48 15.27 1.67
N SER A 193 1.14 15.30 2.83
CA SER A 193 2.57 15.01 2.94
C SER A 193 2.90 13.59 2.48
N MET A 194 2.11 12.59 2.91
CA MET A 194 2.26 11.19 2.47
C MET A 194 2.01 11.04 0.96
N ILE A 195 0.99 11.69 0.42
CA ILE A 195 0.69 11.72 -1.03
C ILE A 195 1.89 12.24 -1.82
N ASN A 196 2.46 13.37 -1.39
CA ASN A 196 3.61 13.97 -2.06
C ASN A 196 4.88 13.12 -1.89
N PHE A 197 5.05 12.46 -0.75
CA PHE A 197 6.16 11.54 -0.52
C PHE A 197 6.09 10.33 -1.46
N VAL A 198 4.94 9.67 -1.60
CA VAL A 198 4.76 8.54 -2.53
C VAL A 198 4.97 9.00 -3.97
N ARG A 199 4.50 10.18 -4.36
CA ARG A 199 4.78 10.72 -5.69
C ARG A 199 6.28 10.95 -5.91
N LYS A 200 6.97 11.56 -4.95
CA LYS A 200 8.40 11.88 -5.06
C LYS A 200 9.27 10.64 -5.22
N ASN A 201 8.90 9.53 -4.60
CA ASN A 201 9.62 8.26 -4.68
C ASN A 201 9.15 7.39 -5.85
N SER A 202 8.22 7.88 -6.68
CA SER A 202 7.71 7.14 -7.83
C SER A 202 8.72 7.02 -8.97
N GLN A 203 9.00 5.78 -9.36
CA GLN A 203 9.74 5.46 -10.59
C GLN A 203 8.83 5.27 -11.81
N VAL A 204 7.51 5.38 -11.63
CA VAL A 204 6.54 5.26 -12.72
C VAL A 204 6.70 6.44 -13.69
N VAL A 205 7.06 6.10 -14.92
CA VAL A 205 7.03 7.00 -16.08
C VAL A 205 5.81 6.62 -16.92
N ASP A 206 4.74 7.41 -16.80
CA ASP A 206 3.44 7.17 -17.44
C ASP A 206 2.66 8.48 -17.52
N VAL A 207 2.38 8.94 -18.74
CA VAL A 207 1.68 10.21 -19.00
C VAL A 207 0.31 10.24 -18.34
N GLU A 208 -0.42 9.12 -18.37
CA GLU A 208 -1.76 9.06 -17.78
C GLU A 208 -1.70 9.06 -16.25
N PHE A 209 -0.60 8.57 -15.67
CA PHE A 209 -0.37 8.64 -14.23
C PHE A 209 -0.10 10.08 -13.80
N ASP A 210 0.77 10.77 -14.54
CA ASP A 210 1.13 12.16 -14.28
C ASP A 210 -0.11 13.07 -14.37
N ARG A 211 -0.94 12.87 -15.40
CA ARG A 211 -2.23 13.58 -15.56
C ARG A 211 -3.18 13.34 -14.38
N ALA A 212 -3.36 12.09 -13.96
CA ALA A 212 -4.22 11.78 -12.81
C ALA A 212 -3.70 12.42 -11.51
N PHE A 213 -2.38 12.49 -11.35
CA PHE A 213 -1.76 13.16 -10.21
C PHE A 213 -1.92 14.69 -10.27
N GLU A 214 -1.83 15.30 -11.45
CA GLU A 214 -2.13 16.73 -11.62
C GLU A 214 -3.58 17.05 -11.25
N GLU A 215 -4.55 16.20 -11.62
CA GLU A 215 -5.94 16.33 -11.20
C GLU A 215 -6.09 16.22 -9.67
N LEU A 216 -5.37 15.30 -9.02
CA LEU A 216 -5.33 15.21 -7.56
C LEU A 216 -4.77 16.49 -6.92
N GLN A 217 -3.67 17.03 -7.44
CA GLN A 217 -3.07 18.28 -6.95
C GLN A 217 -4.02 19.46 -7.14
N ARG A 218 -4.79 19.49 -8.22
CA ARG A 218 -5.86 20.47 -8.41
C ARG A 218 -6.93 20.34 -7.32
N GLY A 219 -7.38 19.12 -7.00
CA GLY A 219 -8.29 18.88 -5.87
C GLY A 219 -7.74 19.38 -4.53
N ILE A 220 -6.45 19.20 -4.28
CA ILE A 220 -5.76 19.73 -3.09
C ILE A 220 -5.80 21.28 -3.07
N LYS A 221 -5.60 21.92 -4.22
CA LYS A 221 -5.70 23.39 -4.34
C LYS A 221 -7.12 23.90 -4.09
N LEU A 222 -8.14 23.14 -4.50
CA LEU A 222 -9.54 23.46 -4.22
C LEU A 222 -9.84 23.45 -2.71
N ILE A 223 -9.43 22.41 -1.99
CA ILE A 223 -9.72 22.30 -0.54
C ILE A 223 -8.91 23.27 0.33
N THR A 224 -7.75 23.71 -0.16
CA THR A 224 -6.90 24.71 0.51
C THR A 224 -7.27 26.15 0.14
N GLY A 225 -8.21 26.35 -0.77
CA GLY A 225 -8.64 27.66 -1.26
C GLY A 225 -7.64 28.35 -2.20
N ALA A 226 -6.58 27.65 -2.62
CA ALA A 226 -5.62 28.14 -3.60
C ALA A 226 -6.21 28.19 -5.02
N GLU A 227 -7.26 27.41 -5.28
CA GLU A 227 -8.06 27.46 -6.50
C GLU A 227 -9.55 27.51 -6.13
N LYS A 228 -10.36 28.20 -6.94
CA LYS A 228 -11.82 28.24 -6.77
C LYS A 228 -12.46 27.06 -7.50
N VAL A 229 -13.54 26.54 -6.93
CA VAL A 229 -14.40 25.58 -7.64
C VAL A 229 -14.87 26.23 -8.95
N PRO A 230 -14.78 25.52 -10.10
CA PRO A 230 -15.24 26.04 -11.39
C PRO A 230 -16.69 26.51 -11.35
N GLU A 231 -16.98 27.55 -12.12
CA GLU A 231 -18.35 28.05 -12.27
C GLU A 231 -19.26 26.93 -12.83
N GLY A 232 -20.42 26.73 -12.19
CA GLY A 232 -21.36 25.67 -12.54
C GLY A 232 -21.02 24.27 -12.00
N SER A 233 -19.93 24.12 -11.24
CA SER A 233 -19.55 22.85 -10.60
C SER A 233 -19.65 22.94 -9.07
N THR A 234 -19.54 21.78 -8.42
CA THR A 234 -19.51 21.63 -6.95
C THR A 234 -18.25 20.87 -6.53
N PHE A 235 -17.83 21.05 -5.28
CA PHE A 235 -16.74 20.25 -4.71
C PHE A 235 -16.97 18.74 -4.89
N GLN A 236 -18.19 18.27 -4.64
CA GLN A 236 -18.54 16.86 -4.79
C GLN A 236 -18.31 16.36 -6.22
N GLN A 237 -18.73 17.13 -7.24
CA GLN A 237 -18.53 16.76 -8.64
C GLN A 237 -17.04 16.74 -9.02
N GLU A 238 -16.26 17.75 -8.61
CA GLU A 238 -14.82 17.77 -8.89
C GLU A 238 -14.10 16.60 -8.21
N PHE A 239 -14.43 16.28 -6.96
CA PHE A 239 -13.81 15.17 -6.24
C PHE A 239 -14.20 13.81 -6.80
N GLN A 240 -15.47 13.62 -7.18
CA GLN A 240 -15.91 12.39 -7.85
C GLN A 240 -15.18 12.18 -9.17
N LYS A 241 -14.93 13.25 -9.93
CA LYS A 241 -14.12 13.17 -11.15
C LYS A 241 -12.69 12.68 -10.83
N ILE A 242 -12.02 13.33 -9.87
CA ILE A 242 -10.63 12.99 -9.49
C ILE A 242 -10.52 11.54 -9.00
N VAL A 243 -11.40 11.12 -8.10
CA VAL A 243 -11.45 9.73 -7.60
C VAL A 243 -11.78 8.76 -8.74
N GLY A 244 -12.69 9.15 -9.64
CA GLY A 244 -13.05 8.38 -10.84
C GLY A 244 -11.87 8.14 -11.78
N THR A 245 -11.00 9.13 -12.00
CA THR A 245 -9.77 8.97 -12.78
C THR A 245 -8.87 7.90 -12.19
N TRP A 246 -8.65 7.91 -10.86
CA TRP A 246 -7.85 6.87 -10.20
C TRP A 246 -8.51 5.49 -10.24
N TYR A 247 -9.83 5.43 -10.10
CA TYR A 247 -10.58 4.18 -10.21
C TYR A 247 -10.40 3.53 -11.59
N GLN A 248 -10.50 4.32 -12.66
CA GLN A 248 -10.28 3.83 -14.03
C GLN A 248 -8.87 3.28 -14.21
N ARG A 249 -7.85 3.96 -13.66
CA ARG A 249 -6.46 3.47 -13.71
C ARG A 249 -6.29 2.13 -12.99
N VAL A 250 -6.85 2.00 -11.79
CA VAL A 250 -6.84 0.74 -11.03
C VAL A 250 -7.50 -0.37 -11.84
N ALA A 251 -8.67 -0.11 -12.44
CA ALA A 251 -9.39 -1.08 -13.25
C ALA A 251 -8.63 -1.52 -14.52
N GLN A 252 -7.77 -0.67 -15.09
CA GLN A 252 -6.91 -1.01 -16.23
C GLN A 252 -5.69 -1.84 -15.81
N LEU A 253 -5.03 -1.46 -14.71
CA LEU A 253 -3.78 -2.07 -14.27
C LEU A 253 -3.98 -3.40 -13.55
N GLU A 254 -5.10 -3.58 -12.84
CA GLU A 254 -5.37 -4.79 -12.08
C GLU A 254 -5.36 -6.06 -12.94
N PRO A 255 -6.05 -6.14 -14.09
CA PRO A 255 -6.02 -7.33 -14.95
C PRO A 255 -4.62 -7.63 -15.49
N GLU A 256 -3.87 -6.60 -15.90
CA GLU A 256 -2.50 -6.76 -16.40
C GLU A 256 -1.57 -7.34 -15.32
N TRP A 257 -1.61 -6.75 -14.13
CA TRP A 257 -0.86 -7.23 -12.98
C TRP A 257 -1.28 -8.66 -12.60
N LYS A 258 -2.58 -8.93 -12.50
CA LYS A 258 -3.10 -10.26 -12.14
C LYS A 258 -2.67 -11.34 -13.13
N ALA A 259 -2.70 -11.05 -14.43
CA ALA A 259 -2.26 -11.99 -15.46
C ALA A 259 -0.79 -12.37 -15.26
N LYS A 260 0.09 -11.36 -15.07
CA LYS A 260 1.52 -11.61 -14.84
C LYS A 260 1.78 -12.31 -13.50
N HIS A 261 1.13 -11.85 -12.45
CA HIS A 261 1.23 -12.42 -11.11
C HIS A 261 0.85 -13.90 -11.11
N THR A 262 -0.23 -14.28 -11.78
CA THR A 262 -0.71 -15.67 -11.83
C THR A 262 0.32 -16.61 -12.45
N VAL A 263 1.00 -16.18 -13.51
CA VAL A 263 2.06 -16.96 -14.16
C VAL A 263 3.23 -17.19 -13.21
N ILE A 264 3.78 -16.12 -12.63
CA ILE A 264 4.94 -16.20 -11.73
C ILE A 264 4.59 -16.95 -10.43
N TRP A 265 3.40 -16.73 -9.88
CA TRP A 265 2.91 -17.45 -8.71
C TRP A 265 2.81 -18.96 -8.94
N SER A 266 2.32 -19.38 -10.11
CA SER A 266 2.25 -20.81 -10.46
C SER A 266 3.64 -21.45 -10.51
N GLN A 267 4.63 -20.72 -11.02
CA GLN A 267 6.03 -21.16 -11.02
C GLN A 267 6.61 -21.25 -9.60
N LEU A 268 6.28 -20.28 -8.73
CA LEU A 268 6.69 -20.30 -7.33
C LEU A 268 6.10 -21.49 -6.58
N VAL A 269 4.79 -21.75 -6.74
CA VAL A 269 4.12 -22.91 -6.12
C VAL A 269 4.74 -24.23 -6.57
N ALA A 270 5.06 -24.38 -7.86
CA ALA A 270 5.74 -25.57 -8.36
C ALA A 270 7.13 -25.74 -7.72
N TYR A 271 7.90 -24.66 -7.63
CA TYR A 271 9.22 -24.66 -7.02
C TYR A 271 9.18 -25.02 -5.52
N GLU A 272 8.23 -24.48 -4.76
CA GLU A 272 8.03 -24.81 -3.34
C GLU A 272 7.70 -26.29 -3.13
N ARG A 273 6.86 -26.88 -3.99
CA ARG A 273 6.57 -28.32 -3.95
C ARG A 273 7.80 -29.17 -4.18
N GLU A 274 8.66 -28.77 -5.12
CA GLU A 274 9.93 -29.47 -5.37
C GLU A 274 10.89 -29.37 -4.16
N LEU A 275 10.98 -28.21 -3.52
CA LEU A 275 11.80 -28.04 -2.31
C LEU A 275 11.30 -28.90 -1.16
N GLN A 276 9.99 -28.95 -0.93
CA GLN A 276 9.37 -29.79 0.08
C GLN A 276 9.63 -31.28 -0.16
N ALA A 277 9.46 -31.74 -1.42
CA ALA A 277 9.75 -33.13 -1.79
C ALA A 277 11.23 -33.48 -1.57
N LYS A 278 12.16 -32.58 -1.91
CA LYS A 278 13.60 -32.77 -1.66
C LYS A 278 13.93 -32.79 -0.16
N ALA A 279 13.27 -31.99 0.65
CA ALA A 279 13.45 -31.98 2.10
C ALA A 279 12.97 -33.29 2.75
N GLN A 280 11.81 -33.81 2.30
CA GLN A 280 11.26 -35.08 2.77
C GLN A 280 12.08 -36.28 2.29
N GLY A 281 12.58 -36.27 1.06
CA GLY A 281 13.44 -37.33 0.51
C GLY A 281 14.84 -37.39 1.11
N LYS A 282 15.31 -36.34 1.80
CA LYS A 282 16.56 -36.33 2.59
C LYS A 282 16.37 -36.76 4.05
N ALA A 283 15.12 -36.91 4.49
CA ALA A 283 14.76 -37.34 5.84
C ALA A 283 14.49 -38.85 5.95
N ASN A 284 14.58 -39.58 4.83
CA ASN A 284 14.53 -41.04 4.71
C ASN A 284 15.90 -41.60 4.33
#